data_AF-A0A520KUX5-F1
#
_entry.id   AF-A0A520KUX5-F1
#
_cell.length_a   1.000
_cell.length_b   1.000
_cell.length_c   1.000
_cell.angle_alpha   90.00
_cell.angle_beta   90.00
_cell.angle_gamma   90.00
#
_symmetry.space_group_name_H-M   'P 1'
#
loop_
_entity.id
_entity.type
_entity.pdbx_description
1 polymer ?
#
loop_
_entity_poly.entity_id
_entity_poly.type
_entity_poly.pdbx_seq_one_letter_code
_entity_poly.pdbx_strand_id
1 'polypeptide(L)'
;MKFKEAAYHVLGKKKRPLSAREITKIALKERLITSDGKTPDATMGAVIYTDIKQKGEKSLFVKVKRGLFGLREWGEETHEEKDETIKISMGANLIIKYLKERQSKSDSPTDFEKAIKDAFNFLGFEAELIGGKGDTDVLLTANIGQESFKVNVDGKTSKSGKIIDRYIDWISLRDHKKKNKADFVVVVGPSFSGGNLEERANEYDVSLLKTEDLIKLVEAHSKFPFTLTELKDLFAGKGDKSSQLEDLLTQNLSRRNLLEQFGVIIEEMQSLQDRLGYFTFDSLAGREKIEELEIEPEDIEYIISLLKLPFINGVKEISENRYILTIKTKDIANIFQQISNLLVRLGEKEEVPPTPTIEIEEKPTPEKELGSKYFKWYIKGHSIVAIARKDNPYEHYCPINHFQTILEKIIEGFKSQNLINTDLIFSMLEGQNLSLDRTFKGKPEEYKIRMTLGILEIEGLIKWTGSKRPIEYKLNVPIEKIDEWIKKNIGKEGC
;
A
#
# COMPACT_ATOMS: atom_id res chain seq x y z
N MET A 1 -13.75 12.29 -44.52
CA MET A 1 -14.59 11.23 -43.92
C MET A 1 -15.03 11.69 -42.53
N LYS A 2 -16.05 11.06 -41.93
CA LYS A 2 -16.36 11.30 -40.50
C LYS A 2 -15.36 10.54 -39.62
N PHE A 3 -15.17 10.99 -38.38
CA PHE A 3 -14.22 10.38 -37.41
C PHE A 3 -14.37 8.85 -37.31
N LYS A 4 -15.61 8.35 -37.25
CA LYS A 4 -15.90 6.92 -37.20
C LYS A 4 -15.38 6.15 -38.42
N GLU A 5 -15.62 6.66 -39.63
CA GLU A 5 -15.18 6.03 -40.88
C GLU A 5 -13.65 6.02 -40.99
N ALA A 6 -13.02 7.12 -40.57
CA ALA A 6 -11.57 7.22 -40.53
C ALA A 6 -10.96 6.25 -39.51
N ALA A 7 -11.58 6.07 -38.33
CA ALA A 7 -11.15 5.09 -37.35
C ALA A 7 -11.19 3.67 -37.91
N TYR A 8 -12.29 3.29 -38.57
CA TYR A 8 -12.42 1.99 -39.21
C TYR A 8 -11.35 1.77 -40.29
N HIS A 9 -11.15 2.77 -41.16
CA HIS A 9 -10.13 2.70 -42.21
C HIS A 9 -8.70 2.55 -41.65
N VAL A 10 -8.34 3.36 -40.64
CA VAL A 10 -7.02 3.32 -40.02
C VAL A 10 -6.75 1.98 -39.34
N LEU A 11 -7.72 1.48 -38.56
CA LEU A 11 -7.59 0.18 -37.90
C LEU A 11 -7.51 -0.94 -38.94
N GLY A 12 -8.36 -0.95 -39.96
CA GLY A 12 -8.35 -1.96 -41.02
C GLY A 12 -7.03 -1.99 -41.81
N LYS A 13 -6.43 -0.82 -42.05
CA LYS A 13 -5.12 -0.71 -42.71
C LYS A 13 -3.97 -1.20 -41.83
N LYS A 14 -4.01 -0.90 -40.53
CA LYS A 14 -2.92 -1.24 -39.60
C LYS A 14 -3.00 -2.66 -39.05
N LYS A 15 -4.18 -3.28 -39.08
CA LYS A 15 -4.43 -4.67 -38.63
C LYS A 15 -3.88 -4.95 -37.22
N ARG A 16 -3.91 -3.95 -36.33
CA ARG A 16 -3.55 -4.06 -34.92
C ARG A 16 -4.36 -3.05 -34.11
N PRO A 17 -4.60 -3.31 -32.81
CA PRO A 17 -5.24 -2.33 -31.95
C PRO A 17 -4.44 -1.02 -31.86
N LEU A 18 -5.14 0.12 -31.83
CA LEU A 18 -4.56 1.46 -31.77
C LEU A 18 -5.29 2.34 -30.77
N SER A 19 -4.55 3.28 -30.19
CA SER A 19 -5.14 4.30 -29.33
C SER A 19 -5.95 5.34 -30.12
N ALA A 20 -6.89 6.03 -29.47
CA ALA A 20 -7.58 7.16 -30.11
C ALA A 20 -6.61 8.21 -30.67
N ARG A 21 -5.49 8.44 -29.97
CA ARG A 21 -4.44 9.36 -30.38
C ARG A 21 -3.68 8.86 -31.60
N GLU A 22 -3.28 7.59 -31.64
CA GLU A 22 -2.65 6.99 -32.82
C GLU A 22 -3.59 7.01 -34.04
N ILE A 23 -4.85 6.61 -33.85
CA ILE A 23 -5.87 6.61 -34.90
C ILE A 23 -6.02 8.02 -35.48
N THR A 24 -6.10 9.02 -34.60
CA THR A 24 -6.22 10.43 -34.99
C THR A 24 -4.99 10.94 -35.72
N LYS A 25 -3.79 10.65 -35.20
CA LYS A 25 -2.51 11.04 -35.82
C LYS A 25 -2.38 10.46 -37.23
N ILE A 26 -2.73 9.19 -37.41
CA ILE A 26 -2.71 8.54 -38.74
C ILE A 26 -3.79 9.13 -39.63
N ALA A 27 -5.01 9.33 -39.12
CA ALA A 27 -6.12 9.86 -39.91
C ALA A 27 -5.85 11.30 -40.39
N LEU A 28 -5.21 12.14 -39.58
CA LEU A 28 -4.75 13.48 -39.98
C LEU A 28 -3.59 13.42 -40.98
N LYS A 29 -2.59 12.56 -40.72
CA LYS A 29 -1.43 12.38 -41.62
C LYS A 29 -1.87 11.90 -43.01
N GLU A 30 -2.86 11.02 -43.07
CA GLU A 30 -3.41 10.47 -44.32
C GLU A 30 -4.54 11.35 -44.90
N ARG A 31 -4.81 12.52 -44.31
CA ARG A 31 -5.87 13.47 -44.74
C ARG A 31 -7.26 12.84 -44.83
N LEU A 32 -7.55 11.82 -44.01
CA LEU A 32 -8.85 11.15 -43.92
C LEU A 32 -9.89 12.01 -43.17
N ILE A 33 -9.41 12.82 -42.23
CA ILE A 33 -10.17 13.82 -41.46
C ILE A 33 -9.43 15.16 -41.46
N THR A 34 -10.18 16.22 -41.20
CA THR A 34 -9.67 17.55 -40.83
C THR A 34 -10.20 17.89 -39.43
N SER A 35 -9.46 18.70 -38.67
CA SER A 35 -9.95 19.17 -37.38
C SER A 35 -9.55 20.62 -37.14
N ASP A 36 -10.54 21.43 -36.81
CA ASP A 36 -10.39 22.82 -36.37
C ASP A 36 -10.38 22.94 -34.83
N GLY A 37 -10.53 21.81 -34.12
CA GLY A 37 -10.60 21.72 -32.66
C GLY A 37 -9.24 21.46 -32.02
N LYS A 38 -9.07 21.86 -30.75
CA LYS A 38 -7.82 21.69 -30.00
C LYS A 38 -7.48 20.24 -29.66
N THR A 39 -8.48 19.34 -29.60
CA THR A 39 -8.34 17.95 -29.12
C THR A 39 -9.08 16.95 -30.03
N PRO A 40 -8.61 16.74 -31.28
CA PRO A 40 -9.22 15.81 -32.22
C PRO A 40 -9.19 14.35 -31.75
N ASP A 41 -8.20 13.98 -30.95
CA ASP A 41 -8.02 12.63 -30.38
C ASP A 41 -9.06 12.31 -29.31
N ALA A 42 -9.41 13.27 -28.44
CA ALA A 42 -10.54 13.13 -27.52
C ALA A 42 -11.86 12.94 -28.26
N THR A 43 -12.05 13.67 -29.37
CA THR A 43 -13.23 13.53 -30.24
C THR A 43 -13.27 12.15 -30.89
N MET A 44 -12.14 11.66 -31.40
CA MET A 44 -12.01 10.32 -31.98
C MET A 44 -12.37 9.24 -30.95
N GLY A 45 -11.81 9.33 -29.74
CA GLY A 45 -12.10 8.40 -28.66
C GLY A 45 -13.59 8.42 -28.28
N ALA A 46 -14.18 9.60 -28.08
CA ALA A 46 -15.59 9.75 -27.73
C ALA A 46 -16.53 9.15 -28.78
N VAL A 47 -16.22 9.33 -30.08
CA VAL A 47 -16.99 8.74 -31.18
C VAL A 47 -16.95 7.21 -31.15
N ILE A 48 -15.77 6.62 -30.95
CA ILE A 48 -15.62 5.16 -30.89
C ILE A 48 -16.30 4.59 -29.62
N TYR A 49 -16.09 5.22 -28.46
CA TYR A 49 -16.74 4.82 -27.20
C TYR A 49 -18.26 4.88 -27.28
N THR A 50 -18.80 5.97 -27.84
CA THR A 50 -20.25 6.14 -27.98
C THR A 50 -20.83 5.08 -28.91
N ASP A 51 -20.14 4.75 -30.00
CA ASP A 51 -20.58 3.70 -30.91
C ASP A 51 -20.60 2.31 -30.25
N ILE A 52 -19.55 1.97 -29.49
CA ILE A 52 -19.48 0.72 -28.72
C ILE A 52 -20.61 0.69 -27.68
N LYS A 53 -20.81 1.77 -26.92
CA LYS A 53 -21.83 1.85 -25.86
C LYS A 53 -23.26 1.75 -26.42
N GLN A 54 -23.55 2.41 -27.55
CA GLN A 54 -24.89 2.43 -28.13
C GLN A 54 -25.23 1.15 -28.90
N LYS A 55 -24.23 0.49 -29.51
CA LYS A 55 -24.48 -0.65 -30.42
C LYS A 55 -24.07 -2.00 -29.85
N GLY A 56 -23.29 -2.03 -28.76
CA GLY A 56 -22.81 -3.26 -28.15
C GLY A 56 -22.14 -4.18 -29.18
N GLU A 57 -22.62 -5.43 -29.23
CA GLU A 57 -22.17 -6.46 -30.19
C GLU A 57 -22.34 -6.09 -31.68
N LYS A 58 -23.19 -5.10 -31.99
CA LYS A 58 -23.37 -4.60 -33.36
C LYS A 58 -22.38 -3.50 -33.74
N SER A 59 -21.49 -3.08 -32.83
CA SER A 59 -20.43 -2.11 -33.18
C SER A 59 -19.33 -2.78 -34.00
N LEU A 60 -18.82 -2.06 -34.99
CA LEU A 60 -17.64 -2.48 -35.77
C LEU A 60 -16.36 -2.45 -34.94
N PHE A 61 -16.38 -1.76 -33.79
CA PHE A 61 -15.25 -1.62 -32.90
C PHE A 61 -15.40 -2.53 -31.69
N VAL A 62 -14.24 -2.92 -31.16
CA VAL A 62 -14.11 -3.55 -29.84
C VAL A 62 -13.13 -2.74 -29.02
N LYS A 63 -13.43 -2.57 -27.74
CA LYS A 63 -12.49 -2.00 -26.77
C LYS A 63 -11.57 -3.13 -26.33
N VAL A 64 -10.30 -3.06 -26.74
CA VAL A 64 -9.30 -4.09 -26.39
C VAL A 64 -8.78 -3.86 -24.98
N LYS A 65 -8.46 -2.61 -24.63
CA LYS A 65 -8.19 -2.14 -23.26
C LYS A 65 -8.51 -0.65 -23.15
N ARG A 66 -8.33 -0.04 -21.97
CA ARG A 66 -8.60 1.41 -21.80
C ARG A 66 -7.81 2.22 -22.83
N GLY A 67 -8.52 2.99 -23.64
CA GLY A 67 -7.93 3.85 -24.68
C GLY A 67 -7.48 3.13 -25.96
N LEU A 68 -7.55 1.79 -26.03
CA LEU A 68 -7.09 0.99 -27.16
C LEU A 68 -8.26 0.29 -27.86
N PHE A 69 -8.37 0.47 -29.18
CA PHE A 69 -9.50 0.01 -29.98
C PHE A 69 -9.04 -0.93 -31.09
N GLY A 70 -9.86 -1.94 -31.39
CA GLY A 70 -9.69 -2.87 -32.51
C GLY A 70 -10.96 -2.97 -33.36
N LEU A 71 -10.91 -3.75 -34.44
CA LEU A 71 -12.12 -4.08 -35.23
C LEU A 71 -12.68 -5.43 -34.82
N ARG A 72 -14.01 -5.50 -34.72
CA ARG A 72 -14.73 -6.73 -34.36
C ARG A 72 -14.63 -7.82 -35.43
N GLU A 73 -14.45 -7.43 -36.69
CA GLU A 73 -14.28 -8.36 -37.82
C GLU A 73 -12.96 -9.15 -37.79
N TRP A 74 -12.03 -8.80 -36.89
CA TRP A 74 -10.80 -9.56 -36.69
C TRP A 74 -11.05 -10.94 -36.06
N GLY A 75 -12.31 -11.26 -35.70
CA GLY A 75 -12.68 -12.52 -35.05
C GLY A 75 -12.16 -12.56 -33.62
N GLU A 76 -12.47 -13.64 -32.89
CA GLU A 76 -11.90 -13.92 -31.56
C GLU A 76 -10.39 -14.25 -31.68
N GLU A 77 -9.59 -13.35 -32.23
CA GLU A 77 -8.35 -12.96 -31.58
C GLU A 77 -8.69 -11.85 -30.57
N THR A 78 -9.64 -12.16 -29.68
CA THR A 78 -9.34 -11.91 -28.29
C THR A 78 -7.97 -12.55 -28.09
N HIS A 79 -6.94 -11.72 -27.99
CA HIS A 79 -6.03 -11.92 -26.89
C HIS A 79 -6.92 -11.94 -25.64
N GLU A 80 -7.60 -13.08 -25.42
CA GLU A 80 -7.68 -13.67 -24.11
C GLU A 80 -6.30 -13.41 -23.58
N GLU A 81 -6.27 -12.62 -22.52
CA GLU A 81 -5.17 -12.62 -21.61
C GLU A 81 -4.60 -14.05 -21.63
N LYS A 82 -3.43 -14.22 -22.26
CA LYS A 82 -2.36 -14.81 -21.47
C LYS A 82 -2.20 -13.82 -20.34
N ASP A 83 -3.11 -13.97 -19.39
CA ASP A 83 -3.00 -13.54 -18.03
C ASP A 83 -1.72 -14.31 -17.70
N GLU A 84 -0.58 -13.63 -17.85
CA GLU A 84 0.55 -13.90 -17.00
C GLU A 84 -0.09 -13.97 -15.66
N THR A 85 -0.34 -15.21 -15.23
CA THR A 85 -1.41 -15.52 -14.33
C THR A 85 -1.01 -14.77 -13.09
N ILE A 86 -1.62 -13.60 -12.87
CA ILE A 86 -1.60 -12.97 -11.57
C ILE A 86 -2.44 -13.98 -10.84
N LYS A 87 -1.76 -14.98 -10.26
CA LYS A 87 -2.37 -16.07 -9.53
C LYS A 87 -3.18 -15.36 -8.48
N ILE A 88 -4.47 -15.15 -8.76
CA ILE A 88 -5.43 -14.73 -7.76
C ILE A 88 -5.15 -15.69 -6.63
N SER A 89 -4.79 -15.13 -5.48
CA SER A 89 -4.27 -15.94 -4.39
C SER A 89 -5.26 -17.07 -4.14
N MET A 90 -4.77 -18.27 -3.82
CA MET A 90 -5.63 -19.44 -3.66
C MET A 90 -6.79 -19.16 -2.69
N GLY A 91 -6.61 -18.24 -1.73
CA GLY A 91 -7.64 -17.70 -0.86
C GLY A 91 -8.74 -16.89 -1.56
N ALA A 92 -8.39 -15.90 -2.40
CA ALA A 92 -9.38 -15.09 -3.12
C ALA A 92 -10.25 -15.93 -4.06
N ASN A 93 -9.66 -16.91 -4.77
CA ASN A 93 -10.41 -17.83 -5.62
C ASN A 93 -11.44 -18.66 -4.83
N LEU A 94 -11.08 -19.10 -3.62
CA LEU A 94 -11.98 -19.86 -2.76
C LEU A 94 -13.14 -19.00 -2.25
N ILE A 95 -12.85 -17.76 -1.85
CA ILE A 95 -13.85 -16.77 -1.43
C ILE A 95 -14.85 -16.51 -2.57
N ILE A 96 -14.36 -16.21 -3.77
CA ILE A 96 -15.20 -15.95 -4.96
C ILE A 96 -16.09 -17.15 -5.26
N LYS A 97 -15.53 -18.36 -5.25
CA LYS A 97 -16.29 -19.61 -5.44
C LYS A 97 -17.43 -19.73 -4.42
N TYR A 98 -17.14 -19.51 -3.13
CA TYR A 98 -18.16 -19.63 -2.09
C TYR A 98 -19.23 -18.54 -2.16
N LEU A 99 -18.89 -17.30 -2.50
CA LEU A 99 -19.88 -16.25 -2.75
C LEU A 99 -20.84 -16.65 -3.89
N LYS A 100 -20.30 -17.14 -5.01
CA LYS A 100 -21.10 -17.57 -6.19
C LYS A 100 -22.02 -18.75 -5.89
N GLU A 101 -21.52 -19.77 -5.18
CA GLU A 101 -22.26 -21.01 -4.91
C GLU A 101 -23.33 -20.85 -3.81
N ARG A 102 -23.11 -19.97 -2.82
CA ARG A 102 -23.94 -19.92 -1.61
C ARG A 102 -25.08 -18.89 -1.68
N GLN A 103 -24.96 -17.86 -2.52
CA GLN A 103 -26.00 -16.83 -2.69
C GLN A 103 -27.38 -17.37 -3.12
N SER A 104 -27.46 -18.60 -3.66
CA SER A 104 -28.72 -19.25 -4.08
C SER A 104 -29.22 -20.32 -3.11
N LYS A 105 -28.47 -20.66 -2.06
CA LYS A 105 -28.79 -21.71 -1.07
C LYS A 105 -29.63 -21.17 0.09
N SER A 106 -30.91 -20.90 -0.18
CA SER A 106 -31.84 -20.35 0.83
C SER A 106 -32.16 -21.27 2.01
N ASP A 107 -31.78 -22.54 1.93
CA ASP A 107 -31.84 -23.54 3.00
C ASP A 107 -30.63 -23.50 3.95
N SER A 108 -29.57 -22.74 3.63
CA SER A 108 -28.38 -22.59 4.47
C SER A 108 -27.83 -21.16 4.40
N PRO A 109 -28.61 -20.15 4.86
CA PRO A 109 -28.22 -18.73 4.77
C PRO A 109 -26.90 -18.42 5.50
N THR A 110 -26.63 -19.08 6.62
CA THR A 110 -25.39 -18.92 7.40
C THR A 110 -24.12 -19.24 6.61
N ASP A 111 -24.19 -20.13 5.61
CA ASP A 111 -23.04 -20.39 4.75
C ASP A 111 -22.69 -19.16 3.89
N PHE A 112 -23.70 -18.43 3.41
CA PHE A 112 -23.51 -17.21 2.64
C PHE A 112 -22.98 -16.08 3.52
N GLU A 113 -23.49 -15.94 4.74
CA GLU A 113 -22.98 -15.00 5.75
C GLU A 113 -21.50 -15.25 6.04
N LYS A 114 -21.08 -16.52 6.19
CA LYS A 114 -19.67 -16.88 6.34
C LYS A 114 -18.83 -16.48 5.13
N ALA A 115 -19.35 -16.67 3.91
CA ALA A 115 -18.63 -16.26 2.69
C ALA A 115 -18.49 -14.73 2.59
N ILE A 116 -19.51 -13.98 3.01
CA ILE A 116 -19.47 -12.52 3.12
C ILE A 116 -18.42 -12.08 4.15
N LYS A 117 -18.41 -12.71 5.34
CA LYS A 117 -17.41 -12.47 6.38
C LYS A 117 -15.99 -12.68 5.84
N ASP A 118 -15.75 -13.81 5.20
CA ASP A 118 -14.43 -14.16 4.65
C ASP A 118 -14.01 -13.17 3.55
N ALA A 119 -14.96 -12.70 2.73
CA ALA A 119 -14.71 -11.68 1.71
C ALA A 119 -14.31 -10.32 2.32
N PHE A 120 -15.03 -9.82 3.33
CA PHE A 120 -14.68 -8.55 3.96
C PHE A 120 -13.42 -8.64 4.82
N ASN A 121 -13.12 -9.78 5.45
CA ASN A 121 -11.81 -10.04 6.06
C ASN A 121 -10.70 -9.92 5.02
N PHE A 122 -10.88 -10.53 3.84
CA PHE A 122 -9.91 -10.42 2.75
C PHE A 122 -9.74 -8.98 2.23
N LEU A 123 -10.79 -8.17 2.29
CA LEU A 123 -10.74 -6.73 1.95
C LEU A 123 -10.10 -5.86 3.05
N GLY A 124 -9.68 -6.46 4.17
CA GLY A 124 -8.95 -5.81 5.26
C GLY A 124 -9.81 -5.37 6.45
N PHE A 125 -11.10 -5.72 6.51
CA PHE A 125 -11.92 -5.46 7.69
C PHE A 125 -11.70 -6.52 8.77
N GLU A 126 -11.93 -6.18 10.03
CA GLU A 126 -12.21 -7.16 11.07
C GLU A 126 -13.71 -7.54 10.97
N ALA A 127 -14.02 -8.71 10.40
CA ALA A 127 -15.39 -9.17 10.17
C ALA A 127 -15.80 -10.30 11.12
N GLU A 128 -16.86 -10.07 11.89
CA GLU A 128 -17.40 -10.98 12.89
C GLU A 128 -18.83 -11.41 12.57
N LEU A 129 -19.15 -12.70 12.76
CA LEU A 129 -20.54 -13.18 12.71
C LEU A 129 -21.19 -12.94 14.07
N ILE A 130 -22.31 -12.22 14.11
CA ILE A 130 -23.07 -11.96 15.35
C ILE A 130 -24.40 -12.74 15.35
N GLY A 131 -24.63 -13.58 14.34
CA GLY A 131 -25.87 -14.30 14.07
C GLY A 131 -26.58 -14.88 15.30
N GLY A 132 -27.82 -14.45 15.49
CA GLY A 132 -28.76 -14.89 16.54
C GLY A 132 -30.16 -14.31 16.28
N LYS A 133 -31.21 -14.82 16.95
CA LYS A 133 -32.57 -14.24 16.83
C LYS A 133 -32.55 -12.76 17.27
N GLY A 134 -32.56 -11.84 16.31
CA GLY A 134 -32.65 -10.39 16.54
C GLY A 134 -31.32 -9.62 16.48
N ASP A 135 -30.35 -10.05 15.67
CA ASP A 135 -29.14 -9.25 15.34
C ASP A 135 -28.76 -9.37 13.86
N THR A 136 -27.82 -8.53 13.39
CA THR A 136 -27.27 -8.55 12.02
C THR A 136 -26.40 -9.78 11.78
N ASP A 137 -26.22 -10.16 10.51
CA ASP A 137 -25.47 -11.37 10.17
C ASP A 137 -23.96 -11.20 10.40
N VAL A 138 -23.37 -10.11 9.86
CA VAL A 138 -21.94 -9.80 9.98
C VAL A 138 -21.74 -8.35 10.43
N LEU A 139 -20.82 -8.11 11.37
CA LEU A 139 -20.34 -6.78 11.71
C LEU A 139 -18.91 -6.61 11.20
N LEU A 140 -18.68 -5.54 10.44
CA LEU A 140 -17.36 -5.13 9.99
C LEU A 140 -16.84 -4.01 10.86
N THR A 141 -15.58 -4.10 11.28
CA THR A 141 -14.84 -3.00 11.90
C THR A 141 -13.64 -2.64 11.03
N ALA A 142 -13.55 -1.39 10.60
CA ALA A 142 -12.37 -0.82 9.98
C ALA A 142 -11.54 -0.11 11.05
N ASN A 143 -10.49 -0.75 11.55
CA ASN A 143 -9.69 -0.24 12.66
C ASN A 143 -8.48 0.58 12.15
N ILE A 144 -8.73 1.85 11.84
CA ILE A 144 -7.76 2.77 11.20
C ILE A 144 -7.58 4.07 11.99
N GLY A 145 -7.69 4.01 13.31
CA GLY A 145 -7.52 5.15 14.20
C GLY A 145 -8.72 6.10 14.17
N GLN A 146 -8.51 7.40 13.94
CA GLN A 146 -9.58 8.40 13.99
C GLN A 146 -10.63 8.23 12.89
N GLU A 147 -10.25 7.61 11.76
CA GLU A 147 -11.15 7.35 10.64
C GLU A 147 -11.91 6.02 10.78
N SER A 148 -11.77 5.32 11.91
CA SER A 148 -12.40 4.02 12.13
C SER A 148 -13.92 4.10 11.99
N PHE A 149 -14.50 3.06 11.42
CA PHE A 149 -15.95 2.97 11.23
C PHE A 149 -16.42 1.52 11.29
N LYS A 150 -17.72 1.35 11.52
CA LYS A 150 -18.40 0.06 11.61
C LYS A 150 -19.52 -0.08 10.60
N VAL A 151 -19.68 -1.28 10.05
CA VAL A 151 -20.72 -1.60 9.07
C VAL A 151 -21.48 -2.84 9.51
N ASN A 152 -22.80 -2.73 9.65
CA ASN A 152 -23.65 -3.91 9.76
C ASN A 152 -23.94 -4.45 8.35
N VAL A 153 -23.71 -5.74 8.15
CA VAL A 153 -23.96 -6.43 6.89
C VAL A 153 -25.02 -7.49 7.12
N ASP A 154 -26.00 -7.52 6.22
CA ASP A 154 -27.08 -8.50 6.18
C ASP A 154 -27.02 -9.26 4.84
N GLY A 155 -26.86 -10.58 4.91
CA GLY A 155 -26.70 -11.47 3.77
C GLY A 155 -28.05 -12.09 3.37
N LYS A 156 -28.51 -11.81 2.15
CA LYS A 156 -29.76 -12.38 1.62
C LYS A 156 -29.50 -13.33 0.46
N THR A 157 -30.02 -14.55 0.58
CA THR A 157 -29.95 -15.58 -0.46
C THR A 157 -31.25 -15.65 -1.25
N SER A 158 -31.19 -16.08 -2.51
CA SER A 158 -32.40 -16.31 -3.33
C SER A 158 -32.20 -17.37 -4.40
N LYS A 159 -33.07 -18.39 -4.39
CA LYS A 159 -33.15 -19.40 -5.46
C LYS A 159 -33.53 -18.81 -6.82
N SER A 160 -34.28 -17.70 -6.85
CA SER A 160 -34.67 -17.02 -8.09
C SER A 160 -33.65 -15.98 -8.57
N GLY A 161 -32.55 -15.78 -7.81
CA GLY A 161 -31.48 -14.83 -8.14
C GLY A 161 -31.84 -13.35 -7.88
N LYS A 162 -33.02 -13.05 -7.33
CA LYS A 162 -33.46 -11.69 -7.02
C LYS A 162 -34.01 -11.58 -5.61
N ILE A 163 -33.56 -10.58 -4.87
CA ILE A 163 -34.12 -10.17 -3.58
C ILE A 163 -35.25 -9.16 -3.85
N ILE A 164 -36.38 -9.40 -3.22
CA ILE A 164 -37.55 -8.51 -3.26
C ILE A 164 -37.76 -7.88 -1.90
N ASP A 165 -38.41 -6.73 -1.90
CA ASP A 165 -38.59 -5.87 -0.72
C ASP A 165 -39.10 -6.63 0.53
N ARG A 166 -40.09 -7.51 0.37
CA ARG A 166 -40.69 -8.28 1.48
C ARG A 166 -39.72 -9.23 2.21
N TYR A 167 -38.54 -9.46 1.66
CA TYR A 167 -37.50 -10.32 2.27
C TYR A 167 -36.53 -9.54 3.17
N ILE A 168 -36.68 -8.21 3.24
CA ILE A 168 -35.82 -7.36 4.05
C ILE A 168 -36.65 -6.78 5.19
N ASP A 169 -36.20 -7.02 6.42
CA ASP A 169 -36.76 -6.38 7.61
C ASP A 169 -36.01 -5.07 7.91
N TRP A 170 -36.48 -4.00 7.25
CA TRP A 170 -35.86 -2.68 7.32
C TRP A 170 -35.81 -2.08 8.73
N ILE A 171 -36.82 -2.37 9.56
CA ILE A 171 -36.91 -1.87 10.94
C ILE A 171 -35.83 -2.52 11.79
N SER A 172 -35.70 -3.85 11.68
CA SER A 172 -34.66 -4.61 12.39
C SER A 172 -33.25 -4.13 12.00
N LEU A 173 -32.98 -3.89 10.71
CA LEU A 173 -31.68 -3.37 10.26
C LEU A 173 -31.31 -2.03 10.92
N ARG A 174 -32.27 -1.10 10.99
CA ARG A 174 -32.09 0.19 11.67
C ARG A 174 -31.82 0.03 13.16
N ASP A 175 -32.55 -0.88 13.81
CA ASP A 175 -32.42 -1.10 15.26
C ASP A 175 -31.08 -1.79 15.59
N HIS A 176 -30.63 -2.73 14.73
CA HIS A 176 -29.30 -3.35 14.84
C HIS A 176 -28.18 -2.33 14.60
N LYS A 177 -28.34 -1.39 13.66
CA LYS A 177 -27.37 -0.29 13.43
C LYS A 177 -27.11 0.47 14.73
N LYS A 178 -28.19 0.84 15.44
CA LYS A 178 -28.10 1.54 16.74
C LYS A 178 -27.48 0.66 17.82
N LYS A 179 -27.92 -0.60 17.93
CA LYS A 179 -27.41 -1.57 18.91
C LYS A 179 -25.89 -1.76 18.79
N ASN A 180 -25.40 -1.95 17.57
CA ASN A 180 -24.01 -2.24 17.28
C ASN A 180 -23.14 -0.98 17.16
N LYS A 181 -23.76 0.20 17.26
CA LYS A 181 -23.14 1.51 17.01
C LYS A 181 -22.44 1.53 15.65
N ALA A 182 -23.09 0.96 14.64
CA ALA A 182 -22.59 0.93 13.29
C ALA A 182 -22.86 2.26 12.57
N ASP A 183 -21.89 2.73 11.81
CA ASP A 183 -22.00 3.94 11.01
C ASP A 183 -22.85 3.70 9.76
N PHE A 184 -22.75 2.49 9.19
CA PHE A 184 -23.41 2.11 7.95
C PHE A 184 -24.11 0.76 8.04
N VAL A 185 -25.05 0.53 7.12
CA VAL A 185 -25.74 -0.74 6.93
C VAL A 185 -25.69 -1.10 5.45
N VAL A 186 -25.38 -2.35 5.14
CA VAL A 186 -25.40 -2.88 3.78
C VAL A 186 -26.12 -4.22 3.72
N VAL A 187 -26.98 -4.39 2.73
CA VAL A 187 -27.56 -5.68 2.38
C VAL A 187 -26.81 -6.24 1.18
N VAL A 188 -26.31 -7.47 1.31
CA VAL A 188 -25.59 -8.19 0.26
C VAL A 188 -26.47 -9.31 -0.28
N GLY A 189 -26.64 -9.41 -1.60
CA GLY A 189 -27.43 -10.47 -2.22
C GLY A 189 -27.20 -10.62 -3.71
N PRO A 190 -27.77 -11.66 -4.36
CA PRO A 190 -27.50 -11.98 -5.76
C PRO A 190 -27.88 -10.85 -6.72
N SER A 191 -29.04 -10.24 -6.51
CA SER A 191 -29.52 -9.06 -7.24
C SER A 191 -30.73 -8.48 -6.49
N PHE A 192 -31.16 -7.28 -6.85
CA PHE A 192 -32.25 -6.56 -6.17
C PHE A 192 -33.39 -6.21 -7.12
N SER A 193 -34.62 -6.18 -6.60
CA SER A 193 -35.82 -5.98 -7.41
C SER A 193 -35.93 -4.60 -8.05
N GLY A 194 -35.26 -3.59 -7.50
CA GLY A 194 -35.53 -2.17 -7.76
C GLY A 194 -36.89 -1.74 -7.19
N GLY A 195 -37.37 -0.57 -7.61
CA GLY A 195 -38.68 -0.03 -7.23
C GLY A 195 -38.80 0.18 -5.73
N ASN A 196 -39.88 -0.32 -5.12
CA ASN A 196 -40.13 -0.19 -3.67
C ASN A 196 -38.96 -0.62 -2.79
N LEU A 197 -38.18 -1.65 -3.20
CA LEU A 197 -37.00 -2.08 -2.44
C LEU A 197 -35.95 -0.98 -2.36
N GLU A 198 -35.71 -0.30 -3.48
CA GLU A 198 -34.73 0.77 -3.61
C GLU A 198 -35.20 2.04 -2.88
N GLU A 199 -36.49 2.35 -2.97
CA GLU A 199 -37.12 3.43 -2.21
C GLU A 199 -36.99 3.21 -0.70
N ARG A 200 -37.25 1.99 -0.21
CA ARG A 200 -37.08 1.67 1.22
C ARG A 200 -35.63 1.62 1.66
N ALA A 201 -34.72 1.10 0.84
CA ALA A 201 -33.29 1.19 1.12
C ALA A 201 -32.87 2.65 1.31
N ASN A 202 -33.44 3.57 0.51
CA ASN A 202 -33.20 4.99 0.64
C ASN A 202 -33.86 5.64 1.88
N GLU A 203 -35.04 5.16 2.28
CA GLU A 203 -35.75 5.64 3.47
C GLU A 203 -35.02 5.23 4.76
N TYR A 204 -34.49 4.00 4.79
CA TYR A 204 -33.86 3.41 5.98
C TYR A 204 -32.33 3.59 6.04
N ASP A 205 -31.75 4.33 5.09
CA ASP A 205 -30.30 4.58 5.01
C ASP A 205 -29.48 3.27 4.92
N VAL A 206 -29.92 2.39 4.01
CA VAL A 206 -29.32 1.08 3.75
C VAL A 206 -28.70 1.06 2.35
N SER A 207 -27.47 0.57 2.28
CA SER A 207 -26.76 0.33 1.03
C SER A 207 -27.11 -1.04 0.45
N LEU A 208 -27.23 -1.14 -0.88
CA LEU A 208 -27.48 -2.40 -1.56
C LEU A 208 -26.24 -2.81 -2.36
N LEU A 209 -25.68 -3.97 -2.07
CA LEU A 209 -24.47 -4.48 -2.73
C LEU A 209 -24.75 -5.84 -3.37
N LYS A 210 -24.55 -5.96 -4.68
CA LYS A 210 -24.74 -7.24 -5.38
C LYS A 210 -23.56 -8.15 -5.07
N THR A 211 -23.80 -9.46 -4.97
CA THR A 211 -22.73 -10.45 -4.79
C THR A 211 -21.66 -10.32 -5.87
N GLU A 212 -22.07 -10.08 -7.11
CA GLU A 212 -21.16 -9.88 -8.25
C GLU A 212 -20.25 -8.65 -8.04
N ASP A 213 -20.76 -7.60 -7.41
CA ASP A 213 -19.99 -6.38 -7.15
C ASP A 213 -18.98 -6.60 -6.00
N LEU A 214 -19.36 -7.35 -4.97
CA LEU A 214 -18.43 -7.81 -3.94
C LEU A 214 -17.33 -8.72 -4.53
N ILE A 215 -17.67 -9.57 -5.49
CA ILE A 215 -16.69 -10.41 -6.20
C ILE A 215 -15.68 -9.55 -6.96
N LYS A 216 -16.14 -8.53 -7.71
CA LYS A 216 -15.23 -7.59 -8.39
C LYS A 216 -14.27 -6.89 -7.43
N LEU A 217 -14.75 -6.53 -6.23
CA LEU A 217 -13.91 -5.95 -5.18
C LEU A 217 -12.85 -6.95 -4.70
N VAL A 218 -13.22 -8.21 -4.42
CA VAL A 218 -12.26 -9.25 -4.02
C VAL A 218 -11.22 -9.50 -5.12
N GLU A 219 -11.66 -9.58 -6.38
CA GLU A 219 -10.77 -9.75 -7.53
C GLU A 219 -9.78 -8.58 -7.66
N ALA A 220 -10.26 -7.34 -7.62
CA ALA A 220 -9.43 -6.15 -7.69
C ALA A 220 -8.45 -6.06 -6.51
N HIS A 221 -8.93 -6.28 -5.27
CA HIS A 221 -8.10 -6.26 -4.05
C HIS A 221 -6.98 -7.31 -4.11
N SER A 222 -7.25 -8.49 -4.71
CA SER A 222 -6.24 -9.54 -4.87
C SER A 222 -5.09 -9.16 -5.78
N LYS A 223 -5.34 -8.25 -6.74
CA LYS A 223 -4.32 -7.73 -7.68
C LYS A 223 -3.62 -6.52 -7.07
N PHE A 224 -4.35 -5.64 -6.40
CA PHE A 224 -3.81 -4.50 -5.67
C PHE A 224 -4.77 -4.07 -4.55
N PRO A 225 -4.33 -3.92 -3.29
CA PRO A 225 -5.23 -3.73 -2.15
C PRO A 225 -5.89 -2.34 -2.15
N PHE A 226 -7.19 -2.33 -1.84
CA PHE A 226 -7.90 -1.12 -1.43
C PHE A 226 -7.48 -0.72 -0.02
N THR A 227 -7.57 0.57 0.27
CA THR A 227 -7.54 1.11 1.63
C THR A 227 -8.95 1.06 2.24
N LEU A 228 -9.04 0.92 3.56
CA LEU A 228 -10.33 0.94 4.25
C LEU A 228 -11.05 2.31 4.12
N THR A 229 -10.31 3.39 3.91
CA THR A 229 -10.86 4.72 3.62
C THR A 229 -11.52 4.78 2.24
N GLU A 230 -10.92 4.19 1.21
CA GLU A 230 -11.55 4.07 -0.11
C GLU A 230 -12.81 3.19 -0.05
N LEU A 231 -12.76 2.09 0.72
CA LEU A 231 -13.92 1.20 0.89
C LEU A 231 -15.06 1.84 1.71
N LYS A 232 -14.78 2.86 2.54
CA LYS A 232 -15.80 3.61 3.29
C LYS A 232 -16.83 4.23 2.34
N ASP A 233 -16.39 4.73 1.19
CA ASP A 233 -17.25 5.38 0.19
C ASP A 233 -18.29 4.43 -0.42
N LEU A 234 -18.03 3.12 -0.41
CA LEU A 234 -19.00 2.10 -0.82
C LEU A 234 -20.23 2.08 0.10
N PHE A 235 -20.02 2.34 1.39
CA PHE A 235 -21.06 2.30 2.41
C PHE A 235 -21.67 3.68 2.68
N ALA A 236 -20.98 4.74 2.29
CA ALA A 236 -21.46 6.10 2.42
C ALA A 236 -22.72 6.32 1.55
N GLY A 237 -23.75 6.92 2.14
CA GLY A 237 -25.04 7.17 1.49
C GLY A 237 -25.90 5.90 1.33
N LYS A 238 -26.87 5.94 0.42
CA LYS A 238 -28.00 5.01 0.36
C LYS A 238 -28.27 4.45 -1.04
N GLY A 239 -29.00 3.33 -1.13
CA GLY A 239 -29.43 2.74 -2.40
C GLY A 239 -28.35 1.94 -3.14
N ASP A 240 -28.49 1.82 -4.47
CA ASP A 240 -27.56 1.09 -5.35
C ASP A 240 -26.16 1.73 -5.38
N LYS A 241 -25.13 0.89 -5.37
CA LYS A 241 -23.72 1.31 -5.26
C LYS A 241 -22.91 1.15 -6.53
N SER A 242 -23.57 0.91 -7.67
CA SER A 242 -22.89 0.61 -8.93
C SER A 242 -21.92 1.72 -9.35
N SER A 243 -22.30 3.00 -9.22
CA SER A 243 -21.41 4.12 -9.58
C SER A 243 -20.21 4.27 -8.64
N GLN A 244 -20.43 4.17 -7.33
CA GLN A 244 -19.36 4.25 -6.32
C GLN A 244 -18.37 3.11 -6.52
N LEU A 245 -18.87 1.92 -6.86
CA LEU A 245 -18.04 0.78 -7.22
C LEU A 245 -17.20 1.06 -8.47
N GLU A 246 -17.79 1.59 -9.54
CA GLU A 246 -17.06 1.91 -10.78
C GLU A 246 -15.93 2.92 -10.51
N ASP A 247 -16.19 3.94 -9.70
CA ASP A 247 -15.19 4.94 -9.30
C ASP A 247 -14.07 4.29 -8.47
N LEU A 248 -14.44 3.49 -7.47
CA LEU A 248 -13.51 2.76 -6.60
C LEU A 248 -12.60 1.80 -7.39
N LEU A 249 -13.17 1.02 -8.30
CA LEU A 249 -12.41 0.13 -9.20
C LEU A 249 -11.48 0.92 -10.13
N THR A 250 -11.93 2.09 -10.61
CA THR A 250 -11.12 2.96 -11.46
C THR A 250 -9.93 3.54 -10.70
N GLN A 251 -10.13 3.98 -9.46
CA GLN A 251 -9.06 4.48 -8.59
C GLN A 251 -8.03 3.38 -8.28
N ASN A 252 -8.50 2.18 -7.93
CA ASN A 252 -7.63 1.03 -7.68
C ASN A 252 -6.80 0.64 -8.90
N LEU A 253 -7.42 0.61 -10.08
CA LEU A 253 -6.72 0.37 -11.34
C LEU A 253 -5.66 1.44 -11.61
N SER A 254 -5.96 2.72 -11.36
CA SER A 254 -5.00 3.81 -11.53
C SER A 254 -3.78 3.64 -10.61
N ARG A 255 -4.00 3.32 -9.33
CA ARG A 255 -2.92 3.07 -8.37
C ARG A 255 -2.09 1.83 -8.74
N ARG A 256 -2.73 0.79 -9.25
CA ARG A 256 -2.04 -0.40 -9.77
C ARG A 256 -1.19 -0.06 -11.00
N ASN A 257 -1.69 0.76 -11.92
CA ASN A 257 -0.92 1.18 -13.09
C ASN A 257 0.36 1.91 -12.69
N LEU A 258 0.33 2.73 -11.63
CA LEU A 258 1.53 3.38 -11.11
C LEU A 258 2.61 2.37 -10.68
N LEU A 259 2.20 1.22 -10.12
CA LEU A 259 3.12 0.13 -9.79
C LEU A 259 3.73 -0.52 -11.05
N GLU A 260 2.97 -0.66 -12.13
CA GLU A 260 3.48 -1.17 -13.41
C GLU A 260 4.44 -0.15 -14.06
N GLN A 261 4.08 1.14 -14.02
CA GLN A 261 4.90 2.26 -14.49
C GLN A 261 6.23 2.36 -13.71
N PHE A 262 6.24 2.05 -12.41
CA PHE A 262 7.47 1.96 -11.60
C PHE A 262 8.53 1.06 -12.22
N GLY A 263 8.12 -0.12 -12.73
CA GLY A 263 9.03 -1.05 -13.40
C GLY A 263 9.63 -0.45 -14.67
N VAL A 264 8.79 0.18 -15.51
CA VAL A 264 9.22 0.83 -16.75
C VAL A 264 10.20 1.96 -16.48
N ILE A 265 9.94 2.78 -15.45
CA ILE A 265 10.84 3.89 -15.08
C ILE A 265 12.24 3.39 -14.72
N ILE A 266 12.34 2.31 -13.94
CA ILE A 266 13.64 1.72 -13.59
C ILE A 266 14.35 1.16 -14.84
N GLU A 267 13.62 0.51 -15.75
CA GLU A 267 14.20 0.03 -17.01
C GLU A 267 14.76 1.18 -17.86
N GLU A 268 14.03 2.29 -17.95
CA GLU A 268 14.46 3.46 -18.72
C GLU A 268 15.64 4.20 -18.04
N MET A 269 15.68 4.25 -16.70
CA MET A 269 16.85 4.72 -15.94
C MET A 269 18.10 3.89 -16.25
N GLN A 270 17.98 2.56 -16.25
CA GLN A 270 19.07 1.65 -16.57
C GLN A 270 19.52 1.82 -18.04
N SER A 271 18.58 1.90 -18.97
CA SER A 271 18.87 2.13 -20.40
C SER A 271 19.65 3.43 -20.64
N LEU A 272 19.26 4.52 -19.97
CA LEU A 272 19.94 5.81 -20.06
C LEU A 272 21.34 5.73 -19.44
N GLN A 273 21.47 5.13 -18.26
CA GLN A 273 22.75 4.94 -17.61
C GLN A 273 23.72 4.09 -18.44
N ASP A 274 23.26 2.99 -19.03
CA ASP A 274 24.12 2.12 -19.85
C ASP A 274 24.64 2.86 -21.10
N ARG A 275 23.85 3.80 -21.63
CA ARG A 275 24.20 4.59 -22.82
C ARG A 275 25.05 5.82 -22.50
N LEU A 276 24.76 6.54 -21.43
CA LEU A 276 25.32 7.87 -21.13
C LEU A 276 26.21 7.89 -19.87
N GLY A 277 26.19 6.83 -19.07
CA GLY A 277 26.83 6.74 -17.75
C GLY A 277 25.99 7.34 -16.61
N TYR A 278 24.85 7.97 -16.91
CA TYR A 278 23.95 8.63 -15.97
C TYR A 278 22.59 8.87 -16.64
N PHE A 279 21.60 9.31 -15.87
CA PHE A 279 20.34 9.85 -16.36
C PHE A 279 20.03 11.19 -15.68
N THR A 280 19.27 12.05 -16.36
CA THR A 280 18.66 13.25 -15.79
C THR A 280 17.14 13.08 -15.76
N PHE A 281 16.46 13.93 -14.99
CA PHE A 281 15.00 13.99 -15.03
C PHE A 281 14.49 14.20 -16.46
N ASP A 282 15.00 15.20 -17.18
CA ASP A 282 14.57 15.53 -18.55
C ASP A 282 14.82 14.39 -19.53
N SER A 283 15.96 13.70 -19.39
CA SER A 283 16.30 12.57 -20.28
C SER A 283 15.38 11.36 -20.08
N LEU A 284 14.82 11.21 -18.88
CA LEU A 284 13.90 10.16 -18.50
C LEU A 284 12.47 10.54 -18.90
N ALA A 285 12.04 11.77 -18.62
CA ALA A 285 10.74 12.29 -19.04
C ALA A 285 10.57 12.28 -20.57
N GLY A 286 11.64 12.54 -21.33
CA GLY A 286 11.63 12.51 -22.80
C GLY A 286 11.74 11.11 -23.44
N ARG A 287 11.55 10.02 -22.68
CA ARG A 287 11.59 8.66 -23.23
C ARG A 287 10.25 8.30 -23.86
N GLU A 288 10.28 7.69 -25.04
CA GLU A 288 9.07 7.29 -25.79
C GLU A 288 8.13 6.44 -24.93
N LYS A 289 8.64 5.45 -24.18
CA LYS A 289 7.80 4.63 -23.30
C LYS A 289 7.17 5.41 -22.15
N ILE A 290 7.85 6.44 -21.64
CA ILE A 290 7.34 7.28 -20.55
C ILE A 290 6.19 8.16 -21.08
N GLU A 291 6.36 8.73 -22.27
CA GLU A 291 5.30 9.49 -22.97
C GLU A 291 4.11 8.61 -23.38
N GLU A 292 4.35 7.40 -23.89
CA GLU A 292 3.31 6.46 -24.32
C GLU A 292 2.44 5.95 -23.16
N LEU A 293 3.04 5.81 -21.98
CA LEU A 293 2.34 5.39 -20.77
C LEU A 293 1.72 6.56 -19.99
N GLU A 294 1.85 7.79 -20.51
CA GLU A 294 1.35 9.02 -19.87
C GLU A 294 1.81 9.12 -18.40
N ILE A 295 3.08 8.80 -18.16
CA ILE A 295 3.67 8.89 -16.82
C ILE A 295 3.93 10.36 -16.52
N GLU A 296 3.34 10.85 -15.43
CA GLU A 296 3.47 12.26 -15.07
C GLU A 296 4.86 12.57 -14.48
N PRO A 297 5.37 13.80 -14.67
CA PRO A 297 6.62 14.27 -14.08
C PRO A 297 6.73 13.99 -12.57
N GLU A 298 5.65 14.19 -11.83
CA GLU A 298 5.60 13.97 -10.38
C GLU A 298 5.81 12.49 -10.00
N ASP A 299 5.31 11.55 -10.81
CA ASP A 299 5.49 10.12 -10.56
C ASP A 299 6.97 9.72 -10.66
N ILE A 300 7.69 10.29 -11.63
CA ILE A 300 9.14 10.10 -11.76
C ILE A 300 9.86 10.64 -10.52
N GLU A 301 9.47 11.82 -10.03
CA GLU A 301 10.07 12.42 -8.84
C GLU A 301 9.82 11.57 -7.57
N TYR A 302 8.60 11.06 -7.38
CA TYR A 302 8.27 10.16 -6.28
C TYR A 302 9.12 8.90 -6.31
N ILE A 303 9.36 8.35 -7.50
CA ILE A 303 10.13 7.12 -7.67
C ILE A 303 11.62 7.37 -7.43
N ILE A 304 12.18 8.45 -7.96
CA ILE A 304 13.56 8.86 -7.64
C ILE A 304 13.72 9.07 -6.14
N SER A 305 12.77 9.74 -5.50
CA SER A 305 12.79 10.01 -4.05
C SER A 305 12.71 8.72 -3.24
N LEU A 306 11.84 7.78 -3.63
CA LEU A 306 11.76 6.45 -3.03
C LEU A 306 13.10 5.71 -3.16
N LEU A 307 13.68 5.66 -4.35
CA LEU A 307 14.95 4.97 -4.58
C LEU A 307 16.16 5.65 -3.91
N LYS A 308 16.07 6.96 -3.62
CA LYS A 308 17.05 7.70 -2.80
C LYS A 308 16.96 7.34 -1.31
N LEU A 309 15.89 6.68 -0.84
CA LEU A 309 15.74 6.32 0.56
C LEU A 309 16.96 5.52 1.05
N PRO A 310 17.49 5.79 2.24
CA PRO A 310 18.83 5.31 2.55
C PRO A 310 18.99 3.80 2.71
N PHE A 311 17.92 3.07 3.02
CA PHE A 311 17.93 1.60 3.07
C PHE A 311 17.75 0.95 1.69
N ILE A 312 17.27 1.69 0.69
CA ILE A 312 17.25 1.27 -0.71
C ILE A 312 18.58 1.67 -1.35
N ASN A 313 18.95 2.95 -1.21
CA ASN A 313 20.14 3.57 -1.77
C ASN A 313 20.34 3.12 -3.23
N GLY A 314 19.25 3.19 -4.00
CA GLY A 314 19.16 2.70 -5.38
C GLY A 314 19.45 3.77 -6.42
N VAL A 315 19.30 5.04 -6.07
CA VAL A 315 19.65 6.19 -6.89
C VAL A 315 20.59 7.12 -6.13
N LYS A 316 21.65 7.59 -6.79
CA LYS A 316 22.56 8.62 -6.27
C LYS A 316 22.66 9.78 -7.24
N GLU A 317 22.57 11.00 -6.70
CA GLU A 317 22.88 12.22 -7.45
C GLU A 317 24.39 12.48 -7.43
N ILE A 318 25.00 12.59 -8.60
CA ILE A 318 26.45 12.77 -8.78
C ILE A 318 26.84 14.22 -9.06
N SER A 319 25.90 15.00 -9.59
CA SER A 319 25.95 16.45 -9.77
C SER A 319 24.53 16.94 -9.98
N GLU A 320 24.33 18.26 -10.01
CA GLU A 320 23.01 18.88 -10.22
C GLU A 320 22.22 18.20 -11.36
N ASN A 321 21.06 17.62 -11.01
CA ASN A 321 20.15 16.92 -11.91
C ASN A 321 20.76 15.73 -12.70
N ARG A 322 21.88 15.15 -12.24
CA ARG A 322 22.49 13.94 -12.82
C ARG A 322 22.51 12.81 -11.80
N TYR A 323 21.87 11.71 -12.17
CA TYR A 323 21.64 10.56 -11.34
C TYR A 323 22.27 9.31 -11.90
N ILE A 324 22.61 8.38 -11.01
CA ILE A 324 23.00 7.02 -11.34
C ILE A 324 22.17 6.02 -10.52
N LEU A 325 21.87 4.88 -11.12
CA LEU A 325 21.51 3.66 -10.40
C LEU A 325 22.76 3.07 -9.77
N THR A 326 22.73 2.89 -8.45
CA THR A 326 23.83 2.37 -7.63
C THR A 326 23.80 0.85 -7.45
N ILE A 327 22.67 0.22 -7.78
CA ILE A 327 22.42 -1.23 -7.69
C ILE A 327 21.55 -1.66 -8.88
N LYS A 328 21.50 -2.97 -9.15
CA LYS A 328 20.72 -3.51 -10.27
C LYS A 328 19.24 -3.66 -9.89
N THR A 329 18.35 -3.69 -10.88
CA THR A 329 16.91 -3.93 -10.70
C THR A 329 16.61 -5.19 -9.87
N LYS A 330 17.39 -6.26 -10.04
CA LYS A 330 17.26 -7.49 -9.25
C LYS A 330 17.51 -7.26 -7.76
N ASP A 331 18.46 -6.40 -7.41
CA ASP A 331 18.78 -6.08 -6.02
C ASP A 331 17.72 -5.15 -5.40
N ILE A 332 17.17 -4.21 -6.18
CA ILE A 332 15.99 -3.40 -5.79
C ILE A 332 14.80 -4.32 -5.47
N ALA A 333 14.50 -5.28 -6.35
CA ALA A 333 13.44 -6.24 -6.14
C ALA A 333 13.67 -7.09 -4.88
N ASN A 334 14.91 -7.54 -4.64
CA ASN A 334 15.26 -8.25 -3.42
C ASN A 334 15.04 -7.37 -2.16
N ILE A 335 15.38 -6.08 -2.19
CA ILE A 335 15.11 -5.16 -1.07
C ILE A 335 13.61 -5.06 -0.78
N PHE A 336 12.77 -4.89 -1.81
CA PHE A 336 11.31 -4.89 -1.62
C PHE A 336 10.78 -6.22 -1.08
N GLN A 337 11.36 -7.35 -1.50
CA GLN A 337 11.02 -8.65 -0.91
C GLN A 337 11.42 -8.74 0.57
N GLN A 338 12.58 -8.20 0.97
CA GLN A 338 12.98 -8.15 2.38
C GLN A 338 12.03 -7.28 3.20
N ILE A 339 11.56 -6.16 2.65
CA ILE A 339 10.57 -5.29 3.29
C ILE A 339 9.25 -6.04 3.46
N SER A 340 8.77 -6.71 2.41
CA SER A 340 7.57 -7.56 2.46
C SER A 340 7.69 -8.62 3.56
N ASN A 341 8.78 -9.39 3.58
CA ASN A 341 9.03 -10.41 4.60
C ASN A 341 9.07 -9.83 6.02
N LEU A 342 9.61 -8.62 6.18
CA LEU A 342 9.65 -7.94 7.47
C LEU A 342 8.25 -7.54 7.95
N LEU A 343 7.42 -6.99 7.06
CA LEU A 343 6.05 -6.58 7.39
C LEU A 343 5.18 -7.78 7.74
N VAL A 344 5.26 -8.88 6.97
CA VAL A 344 4.51 -10.12 7.25
C VAL A 344 4.86 -10.66 8.65
N ARG A 345 6.15 -10.74 8.99
CA ARG A 345 6.61 -11.20 10.31
C ARG A 345 6.14 -10.31 11.48
N LEU A 346 5.87 -9.04 11.22
CA LEU A 346 5.32 -8.14 12.24
C LEU A 346 3.82 -8.35 12.41
N GLY A 347 3.08 -8.61 11.33
CA GLY A 347 1.65 -8.91 11.35
C GLY A 347 1.30 -10.29 11.93
N GLU A 348 2.11 -11.32 11.68
CA GLU A 348 1.91 -12.67 12.25
C GLU A 348 2.03 -12.72 13.78
N LYS A 349 2.54 -11.66 14.43
CA LYS A 349 2.58 -11.58 15.90
C LYS A 349 1.23 -11.19 16.52
N GLU A 350 0.22 -10.84 15.74
CA GLU A 350 -1.09 -10.36 16.23
C GLU A 350 -2.25 -11.37 16.11
N GLU A 351 -2.04 -12.60 15.63
CA GLU A 351 -3.10 -13.63 15.61
C GLU A 351 -2.68 -14.92 16.32
N VAL A 352 -2.83 -14.96 17.64
CA VAL A 352 -3.03 -16.22 18.37
C VAL A 352 -4.29 -16.06 19.22
N PRO A 353 -5.41 -16.72 18.88
CA PRO A 353 -6.59 -16.76 19.75
C PRO A 353 -6.25 -17.49 21.06
N PRO A 354 -6.92 -17.15 22.18
CA PRO A 354 -6.66 -17.78 23.47
C PRO A 354 -6.99 -19.27 23.37
N THR A 355 -5.97 -20.11 23.55
CA THR A 355 -6.17 -21.54 23.76
C THR A 355 -6.86 -21.71 25.12
N PRO A 356 -7.81 -22.65 25.30
CA PRO A 356 -8.45 -22.86 26.59
C PRO A 356 -7.39 -23.09 27.65
N THR A 357 -7.32 -22.20 28.62
CA THR A 357 -6.40 -22.29 29.75
C THR A 357 -6.74 -23.54 30.54
N ILE A 358 -5.97 -24.61 30.33
CA ILE A 358 -5.69 -25.53 31.43
C ILE A 358 -4.87 -24.70 32.40
N GLU A 359 -5.35 -24.54 33.62
CA GLU A 359 -4.67 -23.84 34.70
C GLU A 359 -3.24 -24.39 34.84
N ILE A 360 -2.30 -23.69 34.22
CA ILE A 360 -0.88 -23.78 34.51
C ILE A 360 -0.56 -22.40 35.04
N GLU A 361 -0.21 -22.33 36.32
CA GLU A 361 0.26 -21.11 36.98
C GLU A 361 1.37 -20.45 36.15
N GLU A 362 1.02 -19.40 35.41
CA GLU A 362 2.00 -18.57 34.71
C GLU A 362 2.77 -17.73 35.73
N LYS A 363 4.06 -18.03 35.87
CA LYS A 363 4.99 -17.13 36.55
C LYS A 363 5.13 -15.83 35.76
N PRO A 364 5.23 -14.68 36.43
CA PRO A 364 5.30 -13.37 35.79
C PRO A 364 6.50 -13.27 34.83
N THR A 365 6.27 -12.71 33.64
CA THR A 365 7.34 -12.30 32.72
C THR A 365 8.10 -11.13 33.36
N PRO A 366 9.44 -11.11 33.37
CA PRO A 366 10.20 -10.07 34.07
C PRO A 366 9.92 -8.69 33.49
N GLU A 367 9.78 -7.69 34.36
CA GLU A 367 9.76 -6.28 33.97
C GLU A 367 11.00 -5.96 33.13
N LYS A 368 10.82 -5.18 32.06
CA LYS A 368 11.93 -4.76 31.21
C LYS A 368 12.87 -3.84 32.01
N GLU A 369 14.06 -4.32 32.37
CA GLU A 369 14.99 -3.56 33.24
C GLU A 369 15.74 -2.42 32.53
N LEU A 370 15.89 -2.50 31.20
CA LEU A 370 16.68 -1.55 30.40
C LEU A 370 15.86 -0.92 29.26
N GLY A 371 16.14 0.35 28.96
CA GLY A 371 15.57 1.05 27.81
C GLY A 371 16.13 0.53 26.50
N SER A 372 17.45 0.34 26.44
CA SER A 372 18.15 -0.14 25.26
C SER A 372 17.94 -1.63 24.98
N LYS A 373 18.23 -2.01 23.74
CA LYS A 373 18.20 -3.40 23.27
C LYS A 373 19.55 -4.11 23.40
N TYR A 374 20.60 -3.38 23.79
CA TYR A 374 21.96 -3.90 23.84
C TYR A 374 22.23 -4.46 25.25
N PHE A 375 23.06 -5.49 25.32
CA PHE A 375 23.37 -6.13 26.61
C PHE A 375 24.87 -6.45 26.78
N LYS A 376 25.67 -6.27 25.73
CA LYS A 376 27.12 -6.49 25.75
C LYS A 376 27.79 -5.62 24.69
N TRP A 377 29.01 -5.17 24.94
CA TRP A 377 29.84 -4.49 23.95
C TRP A 377 31.32 -4.82 24.15
N TYR A 378 32.13 -4.58 23.13
CA TYR A 378 33.59 -4.75 23.14
C TYR A 378 34.25 -3.96 22.01
N ILE A 379 35.57 -3.77 22.07
CA ILE A 379 36.35 -3.14 20.99
C ILE A 379 36.91 -4.23 20.07
N LYS A 380 36.76 -4.05 18.76
CA LYS A 380 37.31 -4.94 17.73
C LYS A 380 38.01 -4.11 16.66
N GLY A 381 39.34 -4.10 16.70
CA GLY A 381 40.15 -3.22 15.84
C GLY A 381 39.79 -1.76 16.08
N HIS A 382 39.53 -1.01 15.00
CA HIS A 382 39.17 0.42 15.06
C HIS A 382 37.65 0.66 15.23
N SER A 383 36.91 -0.30 15.77
CA SER A 383 35.46 -0.21 15.94
C SER A 383 34.99 -0.67 17.32
N ILE A 384 34.00 0.04 17.83
CA ILE A 384 33.14 -0.37 18.93
C ILE A 384 32.10 -1.35 18.36
N VAL A 385 31.95 -2.51 19.00
CA VAL A 385 30.95 -3.52 18.65
C VAL A 385 29.97 -3.67 19.81
N ALA A 386 28.66 -3.55 19.55
CA ALA A 386 27.61 -3.78 20.54
C ALA A 386 26.66 -4.89 20.08
N ILE A 387 26.30 -5.78 21.02
CA ILE A 387 25.42 -6.93 20.77
C ILE A 387 23.99 -6.59 21.23
N ALA A 388 23.04 -6.66 20.29
CA ALA A 388 21.62 -6.38 20.53
C ALA A 388 20.77 -7.65 20.61
N ARG A 389 19.69 -7.61 21.39
CA ARG A 389 18.68 -8.68 21.62
C ARG A 389 19.27 -9.97 22.23
N LYS A 390 19.04 -10.20 23.53
CA LYS A 390 19.58 -11.37 24.26
C LYS A 390 19.10 -12.71 23.67
N ASP A 391 17.85 -12.78 23.24
CA ASP A 391 17.23 -14.03 22.74
C ASP A 391 17.55 -14.32 21.26
N ASN A 392 18.05 -13.33 20.50
CA ASN A 392 18.53 -13.52 19.13
C ASN A 392 19.64 -12.49 18.80
N PRO A 393 20.87 -12.72 19.26
CA PRO A 393 21.94 -11.73 19.24
C PRO A 393 22.42 -11.34 17.84
N TYR A 394 22.62 -10.05 17.58
CA TYR A 394 23.35 -9.55 16.42
C TYR A 394 24.24 -8.37 16.77
N GLU A 395 25.28 -8.14 15.96
CA GLU A 395 26.31 -7.13 16.22
C GLU A 395 26.08 -5.86 15.42
N HIS A 396 26.26 -4.71 16.07
CA HIS A 396 26.40 -3.40 15.43
C HIS A 396 27.82 -2.90 15.57
N TYR A 397 28.32 -2.27 14.51
CA TYR A 397 29.68 -1.77 14.40
C TYR A 397 29.69 -0.24 14.29
N CYS A 398 30.51 0.43 15.09
CA CYS A 398 30.74 1.86 14.98
C CYS A 398 32.24 2.15 15.06
N PRO A 399 32.83 2.81 14.05
CA PRO A 399 34.20 3.31 14.14
C PRO A 399 34.42 4.16 15.41
N ILE A 400 35.57 4.00 16.05
CA ILE A 400 35.87 4.63 17.35
C ILE A 400 35.73 6.16 17.28
N ASN A 401 36.23 6.78 16.21
CA ASN A 401 36.11 8.23 16.00
C ASN A 401 34.64 8.71 15.90
N HIS A 402 33.78 7.96 15.20
CA HIS A 402 32.36 8.29 15.15
C HIS A 402 31.70 8.13 16.52
N PHE A 403 32.06 7.08 17.25
CA PHE A 403 31.55 6.84 18.58
C PHE A 403 31.93 7.99 19.53
N GLN A 404 33.17 8.47 19.48
CA GLN A 404 33.65 9.62 20.26
C GLN A 404 32.86 10.89 19.93
N THR A 405 32.68 11.23 18.66
CA THR A 405 31.90 12.41 18.26
C THR A 405 30.43 12.34 18.71
N ILE A 406 29.79 11.17 18.59
CA ILE A 406 28.41 10.96 19.07
C ILE A 406 28.36 11.11 20.59
N LEU A 407 29.37 10.63 21.30
CA LEU A 407 29.45 10.70 22.75
C LEU A 407 29.64 12.14 23.24
N GLU A 408 30.44 12.94 22.54
CA GLU A 408 30.56 14.39 22.79
C GLU A 408 29.20 15.08 22.65
N LYS A 409 28.41 14.75 21.62
CA LYS A 409 27.05 15.29 21.46
C LYS A 409 26.08 14.84 22.55
N ILE A 410 26.22 13.60 23.04
CA ILE A 410 25.45 13.12 24.20
C ILE A 410 25.78 13.92 25.46
N ILE A 411 27.06 14.18 25.70
CA ILE A 411 27.52 14.99 26.84
C ILE A 411 27.02 16.44 26.71
N GLU A 412 27.09 17.03 25.51
CA GLU A 412 26.53 18.35 25.21
C GLU A 412 25.01 18.38 25.49
N GLY A 413 24.28 17.34 25.08
CA GLY A 413 22.85 17.19 25.35
C GLY A 413 22.52 17.13 26.86
N PHE A 414 23.33 16.42 27.65
CA PHE A 414 23.14 16.40 29.11
C PHE A 414 23.56 17.70 29.81
N LYS A 415 24.46 18.48 29.22
CA LYS A 415 24.81 19.82 29.75
C LYS A 415 23.70 20.83 29.49
N SER A 416 22.92 20.66 28.43
CA SER A 416 21.80 21.56 28.12
C SER A 416 20.48 21.15 28.77
N GLN A 417 20.26 19.85 29.02
CA GLN A 417 19.01 19.34 29.61
C GLN A 417 19.17 18.01 30.38
N ASN A 418 18.28 17.77 31.33
CA ASN A 418 18.34 16.59 32.21
C ASN A 418 17.92 15.26 31.55
N LEU A 419 17.17 15.33 30.46
CA LEU A 419 16.64 14.18 29.74
C LEU A 419 17.10 14.26 28.29
N ILE A 420 17.60 13.15 27.74
CA ILE A 420 17.94 13.06 26.33
C ILE A 420 17.30 11.81 25.72
N ASN A 421 17.13 11.85 24.40
CA ASN A 421 16.67 10.72 23.61
C ASN A 421 17.43 10.67 22.28
N THR A 422 17.15 9.66 21.46
CA THR A 422 17.84 9.48 20.16
C THR A 422 17.58 10.64 19.19
N ASP A 423 16.37 11.18 19.17
CA ASP A 423 15.98 12.24 18.21
C ASP A 423 16.68 13.56 18.51
N LEU A 424 16.88 13.90 19.78
CA LEU A 424 17.68 15.05 20.18
C LEU A 424 19.13 14.93 19.69
N ILE A 425 19.78 13.81 19.97
CA ILE A 425 21.19 13.64 19.57
C ILE A 425 21.31 13.58 18.05
N PHE A 426 20.30 13.03 17.38
CA PHE A 426 20.22 13.03 15.92
C PHE A 426 20.22 14.45 15.35
N SER A 427 19.36 15.34 15.87
CA SER A 427 19.30 16.73 15.39
C SER A 427 20.58 17.51 15.69
N MET A 428 21.26 17.22 16.80
CA MET A 428 22.57 17.82 17.14
C MET A 428 23.71 17.38 16.20
N LEU A 429 23.56 16.25 15.52
CA LEU A 429 24.54 15.71 14.57
C LEU A 429 24.22 16.08 13.12
N GLU A 430 23.01 16.55 12.83
CA GLU A 430 22.60 16.91 11.47
C GLU A 430 23.46 18.07 10.94
N GLY A 431 24.06 17.87 9.76
CA GLY A 431 25.01 18.81 9.19
C GLY A 431 26.39 18.88 9.86
N GLN A 432 26.65 18.07 10.90
CA GLN A 432 27.96 17.97 11.56
C GLN A 432 28.83 16.85 10.97
N ASN A 433 30.14 16.94 11.19
CA ASN A 433 31.09 15.88 10.87
C ASN A 433 31.17 14.86 12.00
N LEU A 434 31.12 13.55 11.68
CA LEU A 434 31.43 12.46 12.62
C LEU A 434 32.94 12.20 12.76
N SER A 435 33.74 12.62 11.79
CA SER A 435 35.21 12.59 11.80
C SER A 435 35.74 13.67 10.86
N LEU A 436 37.05 13.99 10.93
CA LEU A 436 37.71 15.10 10.20
C LEU A 436 37.20 15.33 8.76
N ASP A 437 37.00 14.28 7.96
CA ASP A 437 36.52 14.37 6.58
C ASP A 437 35.21 13.60 6.28
N ARG A 438 34.31 13.47 7.27
CA ARG A 438 33.08 12.69 7.09
C ARG A 438 31.87 13.28 7.80
N THR A 439 30.89 13.74 7.03
CA THR A 439 29.59 14.20 7.54
C THR A 439 28.75 13.05 8.12
N PHE A 440 27.92 13.37 9.10
CA PHE A 440 26.84 12.50 9.57
C PHE A 440 25.82 12.31 8.44
N LYS A 441 25.51 11.06 8.09
CA LYS A 441 24.64 10.73 6.95
C LYS A 441 23.15 10.66 7.30
N GLY A 442 22.75 11.11 8.48
CA GLY A 442 21.35 11.09 8.93
C GLY A 442 20.87 9.67 9.26
N LYS A 443 19.64 9.33 8.84
CA LYS A 443 18.91 8.13 9.29
C LYS A 443 19.67 6.79 9.19
N PRO A 444 20.50 6.49 8.17
CA PRO A 444 21.37 5.30 8.14
C PRO A 444 22.27 5.11 9.34
N GLU A 445 22.63 6.20 10.01
CA GLU A 445 23.61 6.22 11.09
C GLU A 445 22.98 6.42 12.45
N GLU A 446 21.65 6.53 12.52
CA GLU A 446 20.88 6.64 13.76
C GLU A 446 21.15 5.46 14.71
N TYR A 447 21.43 4.26 14.16
CA TYR A 447 21.76 3.10 14.99
C TYR A 447 23.01 3.32 15.84
N LYS A 448 23.96 4.17 15.41
CA LYS A 448 25.19 4.49 16.16
C LYS A 448 24.86 5.32 17.40
N ILE A 449 23.91 6.23 17.30
CA ILE A 449 23.39 7.00 18.45
C ILE A 449 22.73 6.07 19.46
N ARG A 450 21.82 5.20 18.99
CA ARG A 450 21.15 4.20 19.84
C ARG A 450 22.16 3.25 20.49
N MET A 451 23.22 2.91 19.77
CA MET A 451 24.31 2.07 20.25
C MET A 451 25.11 2.76 21.36
N THR A 452 25.49 4.02 21.18
CA THR A 452 26.23 4.79 22.20
C THR A 452 25.40 4.97 23.46
N LEU A 453 24.12 5.34 23.36
CA LEU A 453 23.21 5.41 24.51
C LEU A 453 23.08 4.06 25.22
N GLY A 454 22.92 2.96 24.47
CA GLY A 454 22.83 1.63 25.05
C GLY A 454 24.11 1.20 25.78
N ILE A 455 25.29 1.54 25.26
CA ILE A 455 26.57 1.27 25.93
C ILE A 455 26.66 2.05 27.25
N LEU A 456 26.31 3.33 27.26
CA LEU A 456 26.30 4.12 28.50
C LEU A 456 25.30 3.58 29.53
N GLU A 457 24.18 3.01 29.09
CA GLU A 457 23.19 2.38 29.96
C GLU A 457 23.71 1.06 30.56
N ILE A 458 24.33 0.20 29.74
CA ILE A 458 24.97 -1.06 30.18
C ILE A 458 26.03 -0.78 31.26
N GLU A 459 26.78 0.31 31.10
CA GLU A 459 27.84 0.73 32.01
C GLU A 459 27.30 1.48 33.24
N GLY A 460 25.98 1.63 33.36
CA GLY A 460 25.32 2.29 34.49
C GLY A 460 25.58 3.78 34.58
N LEU A 461 26.06 4.42 33.51
CA LEU A 461 26.33 5.87 33.47
C LEU A 461 25.05 6.68 33.26
N ILE A 462 24.13 6.12 32.47
CA ILE A 462 22.78 6.65 32.27
C ILE A 462 21.76 5.57 32.63
N LYS A 463 20.52 5.99 32.90
CA LYS A 463 19.41 5.07 33.12
C LYS A 463 18.19 5.47 32.32
N TRP A 464 17.49 4.46 31.81
CA TRP A 464 16.19 4.63 31.21
C TRP A 464 15.16 5.16 32.22
N THR A 465 14.30 6.06 31.77
CA THR A 465 13.26 6.67 32.62
C THR A 465 12.00 5.81 32.76
N GLY A 466 11.85 4.77 31.96
CA GLY A 466 10.59 4.03 31.77
C GLY A 466 9.80 4.48 30.53
N SER A 467 10.17 5.60 29.90
CA SER A 467 9.49 6.10 28.69
C SER A 467 9.75 5.21 27.48
N LYS A 468 8.71 4.65 26.86
CA LYS A 468 8.85 3.70 25.74
C LYS A 468 8.92 4.38 24.36
N ARG A 469 8.39 5.60 24.23
CA ARG A 469 8.29 6.36 22.96
C ARG A 469 8.25 7.88 23.26
N PRO A 470 9.36 8.63 23.07
CA PRO A 470 10.70 8.14 22.76
C PRO A 470 11.34 7.41 23.95
N ILE A 471 12.37 6.60 23.71
CA ILE A 471 13.19 6.06 24.80
C ILE A 471 14.05 7.19 25.34
N GLU A 472 13.85 7.53 26.61
CA GLU A 472 14.51 8.64 27.28
C GLU A 472 15.49 8.15 28.35
N TYR A 473 16.60 8.87 28.47
CA TYR A 473 17.64 8.59 29.43
C TYR A 473 17.91 9.82 30.29
N LYS A 474 18.23 9.57 31.56
CA LYS A 474 18.81 10.54 32.48
C LYS A 474 20.17 10.06 32.96
N LEU A 475 21.00 11.00 33.42
CA LEU A 475 22.23 10.66 34.12
C LEU A 475 21.93 9.77 35.34
N ASN A 476 22.73 8.71 35.50
CA ASN A 476 22.72 7.87 36.70
C ASN A 476 23.91 8.20 37.62
N VAL A 477 24.95 8.82 37.07
CA VAL A 477 26.14 9.32 37.77
C VAL A 477 26.42 10.79 37.35
N PRO A 478 27.23 11.55 38.11
CA PRO A 478 27.68 12.87 37.69
C PRO A 478 28.36 12.84 36.32
N ILE A 479 28.20 13.90 35.52
CA ILE A 479 28.66 13.92 34.11
C ILE A 479 30.18 13.73 34.00
N GLU A 480 30.94 14.14 35.01
CA GLU A 480 32.40 14.00 35.08
C GLU A 480 32.84 12.53 35.11
N LYS A 481 31.97 11.64 35.63
CA LYS A 481 32.22 10.19 35.63
C LYS A 481 32.13 9.58 34.24
N ILE A 482 31.37 10.20 33.33
CA ILE A 482 31.34 9.79 31.92
C ILE A 482 32.69 10.11 31.28
N ASP A 483 33.26 11.30 31.52
CA ASP A 483 34.58 11.68 31.00
C ASP A 483 35.71 10.78 31.52
N GLU A 484 35.67 10.41 32.81
CA GLU A 484 36.60 9.43 33.40
C GLU A 484 36.46 8.06 32.72
N TRP A 485 35.22 7.60 32.50
CA TRP A 485 34.95 6.33 31.84
C TRP A 485 35.45 6.30 30.40
N ILE A 486 35.31 7.40 29.65
CA ILE A 486 35.80 7.54 28.27
C ILE A 486 37.31 7.37 28.22
N LYS A 487 38.03 8.12 29.06
CA LYS A 487 39.51 8.08 29.12
C LYS A 487 40.03 6.68 29.43
N LYS A 488 39.31 5.95 30.28
CA LYS A 488 39.68 4.59 30.71
C LYS A 488 39.40 3.53 29.64
N ASN A 489 38.27 3.64 28.93
CA ASN A 489 37.74 2.51 28.15
C ASN A 489 37.77 2.69 26.63
N ILE A 490 37.88 3.91 26.10
CA ILE A 490 37.75 4.18 24.65
C ILE A 490 39.08 4.56 23.99
N GLY A 491 40.11 4.92 24.77
CA GLY A 491 41.47 5.22 24.28
C GLY A 491 41.55 6.49 23.41
N LYS A 492 42.54 7.34 23.68
CA LYS A 492 42.91 8.42 22.76
C LYS A 492 43.91 7.89 21.75
N GLU A 493 43.54 7.85 20.48
CA GLU A 493 44.50 7.94 19.38
C GLU A 493 44.10 9.12 18.48
N GLY A 494 44.98 10.13 18.43
CA GLY A 494 44.97 11.20 17.42
C GLY A 494 44.64 12.61 17.93
N CYS A 495 45.65 13.33 18.42
CA CYS A 495 45.82 14.74 18.08
C CYS A 495 46.19 14.87 16.60
#